data_AF-A0A0F7PTX4-F1
#
_entry.id   AF-A0A0F7PTX4-F1
#
_cell.length_a   1.000
_cell.length_b   1.000
_cell.length_c   1.000
_cell.angle_alpha   90.00
_cell.angle_beta   90.00
_cell.angle_gamma   90.00
#
_symmetry.space_group_name_H-M   'P 1'
#
loop_
_entity.id
_entity.type
_entity.pdbx_description
1 polymer ?
#
loop_
_entity_poly.entity_id
_entity_poly.type
_entity_poly.pdbx_seq_one_letter_code
_entity_poly.pdbx_strand_id
1 'polypeptide(L)'
;MKQLLSLMTAGFIAAGISSAAAQQGDQWIVLGSDAAGVLQGSLAAQLSGPEEPGFTSLGQRNGLTVARINSSLIGDLHTMMHENFRRCGGYTVHPSLDAALAERDNPIYQPGYVWPEGVFPAQLTEAQSVNQALAQVNRTRITSTVQTLQNLGTRYYQAAQGAQAATTVANLWTGYGAGRSDFSIERINHAWAQDSVIATIRGAVHPDEIVVIGGHLDSINGGDTNDAPGADDNASGIAVVSEVLKVLTDINFRPKRTIKFMAYAAEEVGLRGSGDIATAFEANNSTVNGVLQFDMTGFAGSSKNMYFVTDFVNPNATAFLKRLIAEYNSSGAHAITWGETQCGYACSDHASWTRKGFPSAFPFESAFADYNRTIHSPDDLITNQDSSGRHQERFAKLGVEFAIEMAKNANAPTPPTANRYNYTTLRVIGNGSTRGCGVNDWSCMTRLCKADLRDTNAWRGWAGCWREGSKFQCMFECGKVSTFH
;
A
#
# COMPACT_ATOMS: atom_id res chain seq x y z
N MET A 1 12.02 -43.96 -24.51
CA MET A 1 11.00 -43.22 -25.30
C MET A 1 10.33 -42.25 -24.33
N LYS A 2 10.52 -40.94 -24.55
CA LYS A 2 10.27 -39.87 -23.57
C LYS A 2 8.78 -39.58 -23.42
N GLN A 3 8.33 -39.42 -22.17
CA GLN A 3 7.04 -38.87 -21.77
C GLN A 3 6.98 -37.37 -22.10
N LEU A 4 5.90 -36.91 -22.74
CA LEU A 4 5.56 -35.49 -22.86
C LEU A 4 4.62 -35.11 -21.71
N LEU A 5 5.12 -34.27 -20.79
CA LEU A 5 4.30 -33.44 -19.92
C LEU A 5 3.82 -32.23 -20.73
N SER A 6 2.51 -31.99 -20.75
CA SER A 6 1.90 -30.76 -21.27
C SER A 6 2.02 -29.67 -20.20
N LEU A 7 2.85 -28.65 -20.45
CA LEU A 7 2.77 -27.36 -19.77
C LEU A 7 1.68 -26.53 -20.48
N MET A 8 0.57 -26.25 -19.79
CA MET A 8 -0.31 -25.15 -20.17
C MET A 8 0.30 -23.84 -19.66
N THR A 9 1.08 -23.19 -20.51
CA THR A 9 1.41 -21.77 -20.37
C THR A 9 0.18 -20.96 -20.78
N ALA A 10 -0.50 -20.34 -19.81
CA ALA A 10 -1.42 -19.24 -20.10
C ALA A 10 -0.58 -18.03 -20.53
N GLY A 11 -0.36 -17.93 -21.84
CA GLY A 11 0.27 -16.76 -22.44
C GLY A 11 -0.70 -15.59 -22.37
N PHE A 12 -0.35 -14.56 -21.61
CA PHE A 12 -0.96 -13.25 -21.71
C PHE A 12 -0.69 -12.71 -23.12
N ILE A 13 -1.74 -12.54 -23.91
CA ILE A 13 -1.66 -11.78 -25.15
C ILE A 13 -1.50 -10.32 -24.73
N ALA A 14 -0.26 -9.82 -24.77
CA ALA A 14 0.00 -8.39 -24.73
C ALA A 14 -0.64 -7.77 -25.97
N ALA A 15 -1.82 -7.16 -25.80
CA ALA A 15 -2.35 -6.25 -26.79
C ALA A 15 -1.41 -5.04 -26.80
N GLY A 16 -0.55 -4.97 -27.81
CA GLY A 16 0.35 -3.84 -28.03
C GLY A 16 -0.47 -2.57 -28.17
N ILE A 17 -0.37 -1.69 -27.18
CA ILE A 17 -0.85 -0.32 -27.29
C ILE A 17 0.12 0.37 -28.25
N SER A 18 -0.39 0.76 -29.42
CA SER A 18 0.37 1.50 -30.42
C SER A 18 0.92 2.78 -29.81
N SER A 19 2.22 3.00 -29.90
CA SER A 19 2.90 4.23 -29.50
C SER A 19 2.47 5.39 -30.40
N ALA A 20 1.43 6.12 -29.98
CA ALA A 20 1.13 7.44 -30.51
C ALA A 20 2.03 8.47 -29.80
N ALA A 21 2.67 9.33 -30.60
CA ALA A 21 3.46 10.46 -30.15
C ALA A 21 2.71 11.31 -29.11
N ALA A 22 3.46 11.95 -28.20
CA ALA A 22 2.98 12.84 -27.15
C ALA A 22 1.82 13.73 -27.63
N GLN A 23 0.69 13.63 -26.95
CA GLN A 23 -0.53 14.37 -27.26
C GLN A 23 -0.27 15.88 -27.13
N GLN A 24 -0.04 16.55 -28.27
CA GLN A 24 -0.27 17.98 -28.43
C GLN A 24 -1.78 18.16 -28.64
N GLY A 25 -2.51 18.39 -27.56
CA GLY A 25 -3.97 18.54 -27.60
C GLY A 25 -4.53 18.76 -26.20
N ASP A 26 -5.76 19.23 -26.12
CA ASP A 26 -6.40 19.46 -24.83
C ASP A 26 -6.66 18.16 -24.07
N GLN A 27 -6.56 18.25 -22.76
CA GLN A 27 -6.83 17.18 -21.83
C GLN A 27 -8.09 17.48 -21.02
N TRP A 28 -8.78 16.40 -20.63
CA TRP A 28 -9.89 16.46 -19.70
C TRP A 28 -9.37 16.15 -18.32
N ILE A 29 -9.70 16.99 -17.34
CA ILE A 29 -9.28 16.80 -15.96
C ILE A 29 -10.45 16.86 -15.00
N VAL A 30 -10.28 16.21 -13.84
CA VAL A 30 -11.15 16.40 -12.67
C VAL A 30 -10.29 16.95 -11.53
N LEU A 31 -10.80 17.96 -10.84
CA LEU A 31 -10.14 18.60 -9.71
C LEU A 31 -11.14 19.01 -8.62
N GLY A 32 -10.67 19.26 -7.40
CA GLY A 32 -11.53 19.77 -6.31
C GLY A 32 -12.12 21.14 -6.65
N SER A 33 -13.43 21.33 -6.43
CA SER A 33 -14.15 22.56 -6.80
C SER A 33 -13.64 23.83 -6.10
N ASP A 34 -12.89 23.69 -5.02
CA ASP A 34 -12.22 24.79 -4.34
C ASP A 34 -11.12 25.45 -5.19
N ALA A 35 -10.49 24.71 -6.10
CA ALA A 35 -9.43 25.23 -6.96
C ALA A 35 -9.93 25.82 -8.29
N ALA A 36 -11.09 25.40 -8.76
CA ALA A 36 -11.58 25.71 -10.10
C ALA A 36 -11.68 27.22 -10.42
N GLY A 37 -12.14 28.03 -9.45
CA GLY A 37 -12.32 29.47 -9.65
C GLY A 37 -11.00 30.22 -9.85
N VAL A 38 -9.97 29.89 -9.05
CA VAL A 38 -8.64 30.49 -9.18
C VAL A 38 -7.99 30.08 -10.49
N LEU A 39 -8.05 28.78 -10.83
CA LEU A 39 -7.47 28.26 -12.06
C LEU A 39 -8.13 28.87 -13.31
N GLN A 40 -9.45 29.05 -13.30
CA GLN A 40 -10.17 29.73 -14.40
C GLN A 40 -9.68 31.17 -14.60
N GLY A 41 -9.40 31.90 -13.53
CA GLY A 41 -8.86 33.26 -13.60
C GLY A 41 -7.41 33.32 -14.09
N SER A 42 -6.58 32.34 -13.69
CA SER A 42 -5.15 32.36 -13.96
C SER A 42 -4.74 31.72 -15.28
N LEU A 43 -5.35 30.61 -15.68
CA LEU A 43 -4.91 29.81 -16.85
C LEU A 43 -5.66 30.13 -18.14
N ALA A 44 -6.91 30.57 -18.06
CA ALA A 44 -7.76 30.72 -19.24
C ALA A 44 -7.17 31.66 -20.30
N ALA A 45 -6.44 32.69 -19.85
CA ALA A 45 -5.85 33.72 -20.71
C ALA A 45 -4.39 33.43 -21.15
N GLN A 46 -3.74 32.38 -20.62
CA GLN A 46 -2.30 32.13 -20.87
C GLN A 46 -1.98 31.61 -22.28
N LEU A 47 -3.00 31.30 -23.07
CA LEU A 47 -2.89 30.92 -24.49
C LEU A 47 -3.89 31.76 -25.30
N SER A 48 -3.62 33.06 -25.42
CA SER A 48 -4.47 34.00 -26.17
C SER A 48 -4.22 33.90 -27.68
N GLY A 49 -4.84 32.90 -28.32
CA GLY A 49 -5.01 32.78 -29.77
C GLY A 49 -6.49 32.71 -30.16
N PRO A 50 -6.85 32.61 -31.46
CA PRO A 50 -8.24 32.46 -31.92
C PRO A 50 -8.88 31.09 -31.57
N GLU A 51 -8.11 30.18 -30.98
CA GLU A 51 -8.58 28.89 -30.48
C GLU A 51 -8.84 28.99 -28.96
N GLU A 52 -9.85 28.25 -28.51
CA GLU A 52 -10.46 28.17 -27.17
C GLU A 52 -9.54 28.45 -25.95
N PRO A 53 -10.07 28.99 -24.83
CA PRO A 53 -9.29 29.32 -23.64
C PRO A 53 -8.42 28.15 -23.14
N GLY A 54 -7.20 28.45 -22.68
CA GLY A 54 -6.25 27.43 -22.21
C GLY A 54 -6.75 26.59 -21.03
N PHE A 55 -7.76 27.07 -20.30
CA PHE A 55 -8.49 26.35 -19.28
C PHE A 55 -9.97 26.74 -19.29
N THR A 56 -10.86 25.74 -19.25
CA THR A 56 -12.31 25.95 -19.18
C THR A 56 -12.97 24.96 -18.23
N SER A 57 -13.55 25.46 -17.15
CA SER A 57 -14.42 24.69 -16.25
C SER A 57 -15.80 24.46 -16.90
N LEU A 58 -16.28 23.21 -16.87
CA LEU A 58 -17.55 22.82 -17.50
C LEU A 58 -18.69 22.54 -16.51
N GLY A 59 -18.39 22.27 -15.24
CA GLY A 59 -19.42 22.05 -14.24
C GLY A 59 -18.94 21.36 -12.98
N GLN A 60 -19.66 21.63 -11.89
CA GLN A 60 -19.33 21.16 -10.54
C GLN A 60 -20.40 20.21 -10.00
N ARG A 61 -19.98 19.17 -9.29
CA ARG A 61 -20.87 18.28 -8.54
C ARG A 61 -20.10 17.59 -7.42
N ASN A 62 -20.73 17.46 -6.24
CA ASN A 62 -20.13 16.78 -5.06
C ASN A 62 -18.73 17.29 -4.69
N GLY A 63 -18.47 18.59 -4.88
CA GLY A 63 -17.16 19.19 -4.60
C GLY A 63 -16.08 18.89 -5.64
N LEU A 64 -16.43 18.31 -6.80
CA LEU A 64 -15.53 18.05 -7.93
C LEU A 64 -15.93 18.86 -9.16
N THR A 65 -14.93 19.26 -9.95
CA THR A 65 -15.08 20.03 -11.19
C THR A 65 -14.45 19.30 -12.36
N VAL A 66 -15.17 19.22 -13.47
CA VAL A 66 -14.61 18.81 -14.77
C VAL A 66 -14.11 20.05 -15.50
N ALA A 67 -12.90 20.00 -16.03
CA ALA A 67 -12.32 21.07 -16.83
C ALA A 67 -11.60 20.52 -18.07
N ARG A 68 -11.56 21.35 -19.12
CA ARG A 68 -10.64 21.21 -20.26
C ARG A 68 -9.41 22.05 -19.98
N ILE A 69 -8.23 21.52 -20.25
CA ILE A 69 -6.97 22.25 -20.15
C ILE A 69 -6.09 21.94 -21.35
N ASN A 70 -5.37 22.94 -21.88
CA ASN A 70 -4.33 22.69 -22.86
C ASN A 70 -3.16 21.93 -22.22
N SER A 71 -2.68 20.86 -22.84
CA SER A 71 -1.59 20.03 -22.29
C SER A 71 -0.31 20.81 -21.96
N SER A 72 -0.04 21.93 -22.63
CA SER A 72 1.14 22.75 -22.32
C SER A 72 1.07 23.44 -20.96
N LEU A 73 -0.13 23.61 -20.40
CA LEU A 73 -0.37 24.27 -19.11
C LEU A 73 -0.41 23.30 -17.93
N ILE A 74 -0.13 22.00 -18.15
CA ILE A 74 -0.13 21.01 -17.06
C ILE A 74 0.94 21.31 -16.01
N GLY A 75 2.10 21.80 -16.44
CA GLY A 75 3.14 22.29 -15.52
C GLY A 75 2.66 23.46 -14.67
N ASP A 76 2.02 24.46 -15.28
CA ASP A 76 1.50 25.63 -14.58
C ASP A 76 0.33 25.27 -13.64
N LEU A 77 -0.56 24.37 -14.08
CA LEU A 77 -1.61 23.80 -13.25
C LEU A 77 -1.01 23.15 -12.01
N HIS A 78 -0.03 22.27 -12.19
CA HIS A 78 0.66 21.61 -11.10
C HIS A 78 1.27 22.62 -10.12
N THR A 79 2.04 23.59 -10.61
CA THR A 79 2.65 24.64 -9.76
C THR A 79 1.59 25.41 -8.96
N MET A 80 0.48 25.80 -9.57
CA MET A 80 -0.58 26.50 -8.83
C MET A 80 -1.30 25.61 -7.82
N MET A 81 -1.51 24.33 -8.13
CA MET A 81 -2.09 23.37 -7.18
C MET A 81 -1.17 23.21 -5.96
N HIS A 82 0.14 23.15 -6.20
CA HIS A 82 1.14 23.10 -5.17
C HIS A 82 1.19 24.38 -4.32
N GLU A 83 1.38 25.54 -4.95
CA GLU A 83 1.62 26.80 -4.24
C GLU A 83 0.35 27.38 -3.58
N ASN A 84 -0.79 27.32 -4.27
CA ASN A 84 -2.02 27.98 -3.80
C ASN A 84 -2.91 27.06 -2.96
N PHE A 85 -2.90 25.75 -3.27
CA PHE A 85 -3.80 24.78 -2.64
C PHE A 85 -3.06 23.75 -1.78
N ARG A 86 -1.72 23.77 -1.77
CA ARG A 86 -0.87 22.90 -0.95
C ARG A 86 -1.10 21.42 -1.25
N ARG A 87 -1.31 21.07 -2.52
CA ARG A 87 -1.49 19.69 -3.00
C ARG A 87 -0.26 19.24 -3.80
N CYS A 88 0.01 17.94 -3.94
CA CYS A 88 1.04 17.47 -4.86
C CYS A 88 0.62 17.77 -6.32
N GLY A 89 -0.30 16.98 -6.88
CA GLY A 89 -1.02 17.33 -8.12
C GLY A 89 -2.41 17.91 -7.85
N GLY A 90 -3.27 17.14 -7.17
CA GLY A 90 -4.63 17.56 -6.82
C GLY A 90 -5.66 17.52 -7.95
N TYR A 91 -5.33 16.86 -9.06
CA TYR A 91 -6.20 16.63 -10.20
C TYR A 91 -5.94 15.26 -10.82
N THR A 92 -6.84 14.83 -11.70
CA THR A 92 -6.71 13.58 -12.47
C THR A 92 -6.86 13.88 -13.96
N VAL A 93 -6.21 13.10 -14.82
CA VAL A 93 -6.29 13.25 -16.28
C VAL A 93 -7.12 12.12 -16.90
N HIS A 94 -7.95 12.48 -17.89
CA HIS A 94 -8.92 11.61 -18.54
C HIS A 94 -8.82 11.66 -20.07
N PRO A 95 -9.07 10.53 -20.77
CA PRO A 95 -8.98 10.46 -22.22
C PRO A 95 -10.14 11.14 -22.96
N SER A 96 -11.26 11.41 -22.27
CA SER A 96 -12.46 12.03 -22.87
C SER A 96 -13.28 12.78 -21.83
N LEU A 97 -14.15 13.68 -22.31
CA LEU A 97 -15.13 14.37 -21.47
C LEU A 97 -16.04 13.40 -20.73
N ASP A 98 -16.52 12.35 -21.42
CA ASP A 98 -17.39 11.33 -20.81
C ASP A 98 -16.69 10.60 -19.67
N ALA A 99 -15.39 10.29 -19.81
CA ALA A 99 -14.61 9.68 -18.74
C ALA A 99 -14.46 10.62 -17.53
N ALA A 100 -14.19 11.90 -17.75
CA ALA A 100 -14.10 12.89 -16.68
C ALA A 100 -15.46 13.12 -15.99
N LEU A 101 -16.56 13.15 -16.74
CA LEU A 101 -17.91 13.24 -16.20
C LEU A 101 -18.26 11.99 -15.39
N ALA A 102 -17.88 10.80 -15.85
CA ALA A 102 -18.09 9.55 -15.12
C ALA A 102 -17.36 9.52 -13.78
N GLU A 103 -16.13 10.07 -13.71
CA GLU A 103 -15.43 10.24 -12.44
C GLU A 103 -16.16 11.25 -11.54
N ARG A 104 -16.44 12.47 -12.01
CA ARG A 104 -17.14 13.49 -11.20
C ARG A 104 -18.47 12.98 -10.64
N ASP A 105 -19.20 12.22 -11.44
CA ASP A 105 -20.53 11.69 -11.10
C ASP A 105 -20.48 10.34 -10.37
N ASN A 106 -19.29 9.83 -10.06
CA ASN A 106 -19.10 8.55 -9.40
C ASN A 106 -19.84 8.52 -8.05
N PRO A 107 -20.71 7.51 -7.80
CA PRO A 107 -21.46 7.38 -6.55
C PRO A 107 -20.60 7.39 -5.29
N ILE A 108 -19.32 7.01 -5.39
CA ILE A 108 -18.40 6.97 -4.26
C ILE A 108 -18.12 8.34 -3.63
N TYR A 109 -18.32 9.42 -4.39
CA TYR A 109 -18.17 10.79 -3.91
C TYR A 109 -19.46 11.37 -3.34
N GLN A 110 -20.57 10.63 -3.38
CA GLN A 110 -21.84 11.07 -2.80
C GLN A 110 -21.75 11.07 -1.26
N PRO A 111 -22.25 12.11 -0.59
CA PRO A 111 -22.39 12.09 0.86
C PRO A 111 -23.18 10.86 1.32
N GLY A 112 -22.64 10.13 2.30
CA GLY A 112 -23.28 8.94 2.84
C GLY A 112 -23.09 7.65 2.03
N TYR A 113 -22.22 7.64 1.01
CA TYR A 113 -21.81 6.40 0.37
C TYR A 113 -21.29 5.39 1.40
N VAL A 114 -21.89 4.19 1.40
CA VAL A 114 -21.50 3.10 2.30
C VAL A 114 -20.61 2.14 1.54
N TRP A 115 -19.37 2.02 2.00
CA TRP A 115 -18.42 1.06 1.46
C TRP A 115 -18.84 -0.37 1.80
N PRO A 116 -18.75 -1.32 0.86
CA PRO A 116 -18.95 -2.74 1.15
C PRO A 116 -18.05 -3.20 2.31
N GLU A 117 -18.65 -3.87 3.29
CA GLU A 117 -17.95 -4.50 4.41
C GLU A 117 -17.36 -5.87 4.00
N GLY A 118 -16.43 -6.41 4.81
CA GLY A 118 -16.00 -7.81 4.70
C GLY A 118 -14.72 -8.08 3.89
N VAL A 119 -14.01 -7.04 3.43
CA VAL A 119 -12.75 -7.22 2.69
C VAL A 119 -11.54 -7.41 3.63
N PHE A 120 -11.58 -6.77 4.81
CA PHE A 120 -10.49 -6.80 5.79
C PHE A 120 -10.66 -7.93 6.80
N PRO A 121 -9.58 -8.63 7.22
CA PRO A 121 -9.64 -9.67 8.23
C PRO A 121 -10.28 -9.20 9.54
N ALA A 122 -11.29 -9.94 10.01
CA ALA A 122 -11.90 -9.70 11.31
C ALA A 122 -10.92 -9.98 12.47
N GLN A 123 -10.03 -10.96 12.30
CA GLN A 123 -9.03 -11.35 13.30
C GLN A 123 -7.62 -11.17 12.74
N LEU A 124 -6.73 -10.65 13.59
CA LEU A 124 -5.29 -10.58 13.34
C LEU A 124 -4.67 -11.86 13.90
N THR A 125 -4.14 -12.70 13.03
CA THR A 125 -3.79 -14.09 13.36
C THR A 125 -2.35 -14.46 13.02
N GLU A 126 -1.59 -13.50 12.50
CA GLU A 126 -0.26 -13.73 11.93
C GLU A 126 0.85 -13.16 12.81
N ALA A 127 0.59 -12.98 14.12
CA ALA A 127 1.51 -12.36 15.06
C ALA A 127 2.93 -12.97 15.03
N GLN A 128 3.07 -14.28 14.81
CA GLN A 128 4.38 -14.91 14.64
C GLN A 128 5.11 -14.39 13.40
N SER A 129 4.46 -14.45 12.23
CA SER A 129 5.01 -13.99 10.96
C SER A 129 5.32 -12.48 11.00
N VAL A 130 4.40 -11.69 11.59
CA VAL A 130 4.56 -10.25 11.78
C VAL A 130 5.77 -9.94 12.66
N ASN A 131 5.87 -10.52 13.85
CA ASN A 131 6.99 -10.25 14.75
C ASN A 131 8.35 -10.66 14.15
N GLN A 132 8.38 -11.74 13.36
CA GLN A 132 9.58 -12.11 12.60
C GLN A 132 9.94 -11.05 11.56
N ALA A 133 8.96 -10.53 10.82
CA ALA A 133 9.14 -9.48 9.81
C ALA A 133 9.59 -8.15 10.42
N LEU A 134 8.97 -7.71 11.52
CA LEU A 134 9.29 -6.46 12.20
C LEU A 134 10.75 -6.37 12.64
N ALA A 135 11.36 -7.51 12.98
CA ALA A 135 12.77 -7.59 13.36
C ALA A 135 13.75 -7.47 12.17
N GLN A 136 13.27 -7.61 10.93
CA GLN A 136 14.11 -7.56 9.72
C GLN A 136 14.13 -6.18 9.05
N VAL A 137 13.25 -5.25 9.46
CA VAL A 137 13.19 -3.89 8.91
C VAL A 137 14.52 -3.16 9.15
N ASN A 138 15.10 -2.61 8.09
CA ASN A 138 16.45 -2.06 8.07
C ASN A 138 16.45 -0.62 7.55
N ARG A 139 16.73 0.33 8.46
CA ARG A 139 16.80 1.77 8.16
C ARG A 139 17.83 2.13 7.10
N THR A 140 18.99 1.48 7.12
CA THR A 140 20.08 1.76 6.17
C THR A 140 19.68 1.37 4.74
N ARG A 141 18.93 0.27 4.54
CA ARG A 141 18.41 -0.08 3.22
C ARG A 141 17.41 0.95 2.72
N ILE A 142 16.53 1.43 3.61
CA ILE A 142 15.56 2.48 3.29
C ILE A 142 16.31 3.75 2.82
N THR A 143 17.20 4.30 3.64
CA THR A 143 17.89 5.56 3.31
C THR A 143 18.82 5.42 2.10
N SER A 144 19.44 4.25 1.89
CA SER A 144 20.24 3.99 0.69
C SER A 144 19.40 3.96 -0.59
N THR A 145 18.16 3.47 -0.50
CA THR A 145 17.22 3.46 -1.63
C THR A 145 16.78 4.89 -1.97
N VAL A 146 16.46 5.70 -0.95
CA VAL A 146 16.17 7.14 -1.13
C VAL A 146 17.33 7.84 -1.82
N GLN A 147 18.55 7.68 -1.30
CA GLN A 147 19.74 8.30 -1.89
C GLN A 147 19.98 7.86 -3.35
N THR A 148 19.74 6.58 -3.67
CA THR A 148 19.89 6.06 -5.03
C THR A 148 18.94 6.75 -6.00
N LEU A 149 17.68 6.93 -5.61
CA LEU A 149 16.66 7.61 -6.43
C LEU A 149 16.89 9.12 -6.50
N GLN A 150 17.34 9.74 -5.41
CA GLN A 150 17.71 11.15 -5.37
C GLN A 150 18.88 11.46 -6.33
N ASN A 151 19.87 10.58 -6.41
CA ASN A 151 21.06 10.76 -7.25
C ASN A 151 20.77 10.77 -8.76
N LEU A 152 19.55 10.47 -9.18
CA LEU A 152 19.12 10.63 -10.57
C LEU A 152 18.90 12.11 -10.96
N GLY A 153 18.88 13.02 -9.97
CA GLY A 153 18.61 14.45 -10.14
C GLY A 153 17.12 14.73 -10.36
N THR A 154 16.50 14.04 -11.31
CA THR A 154 15.05 14.07 -11.53
C THR A 154 14.53 12.70 -11.91
N ARG A 155 13.27 12.42 -11.59
CA ARG A 155 12.56 11.21 -12.03
C ARG A 155 11.32 11.56 -12.85
N TYR A 156 11.27 12.77 -13.40
CA TYR A 156 10.14 13.23 -14.22
C TYR A 156 9.76 12.23 -15.31
N TYR A 157 8.46 12.00 -15.46
CA TYR A 157 7.92 10.88 -16.24
C TYR A 157 8.29 10.86 -17.73
N GLN A 158 8.60 12.03 -18.31
CA GLN A 158 9.09 12.17 -19.69
C GLN A 158 10.62 12.15 -19.82
N ALA A 159 11.36 12.31 -18.71
CA ALA A 159 12.81 12.36 -18.73
C ALA A 159 13.43 10.97 -18.91
N ALA A 160 14.62 10.92 -19.50
CA ALA A 160 15.42 9.69 -19.57
C ALA A 160 15.73 9.14 -18.16
N GLN A 161 15.95 10.03 -17.20
CA GLN A 161 16.17 9.69 -15.80
C GLN A 161 14.92 9.09 -15.13
N GLY A 162 13.72 9.49 -15.55
CA GLY A 162 12.46 8.84 -15.14
C GLY A 162 12.41 7.38 -15.59
N ALA A 163 12.73 7.11 -16.87
CA ALA A 163 12.86 5.73 -17.38
C ALA A 163 13.99 4.94 -16.70
N GLN A 164 15.09 5.60 -16.36
CA GLN A 164 16.19 5.01 -15.59
C GLN A 164 15.75 4.66 -14.16
N ALA A 165 14.91 5.47 -13.52
CA ALA A 165 14.35 5.18 -12.21
C ALA A 165 13.55 3.87 -12.24
N ALA A 166 12.66 3.70 -13.23
CA ALA A 166 11.88 2.48 -13.40
C ALA A 166 12.77 1.24 -13.60
N THR A 167 13.82 1.37 -14.41
CA THR A 167 14.81 0.31 -14.60
C THR A 167 15.59 0.00 -13.31
N THR A 168 15.94 1.02 -12.54
CA THR A 168 16.68 0.90 -11.28
C THR A 168 15.86 0.14 -10.24
N VAL A 169 14.59 0.51 -10.05
CA VAL A 169 13.67 -0.16 -9.13
C VAL A 169 13.37 -1.59 -9.58
N ALA A 170 13.11 -1.81 -10.88
CA ALA A 170 12.88 -3.16 -11.42
C ALA A 170 14.07 -4.09 -11.16
N ASN A 171 15.30 -3.60 -11.35
CA ASN A 171 16.52 -4.38 -11.08
C ASN A 171 16.70 -4.66 -9.59
N LEU A 172 16.48 -3.66 -8.73
CA LEU A 172 16.54 -3.81 -7.27
C LEU A 172 15.59 -4.91 -6.80
N TRP A 173 14.31 -4.83 -7.20
CA TRP A 173 13.28 -5.78 -6.80
C TRP A 173 13.49 -7.17 -7.41
N THR A 174 14.01 -7.25 -8.65
CA THR A 174 14.45 -8.54 -9.24
C THR A 174 15.49 -9.23 -8.34
N GLY A 175 16.46 -8.47 -7.83
CA GLY A 175 17.45 -8.98 -6.88
C GLY A 175 16.82 -9.47 -5.58
N TYR A 176 15.80 -8.78 -5.06
CA TYR A 176 15.13 -9.15 -3.81
C TYR A 176 14.33 -10.45 -3.90
N GLY A 177 13.79 -10.78 -5.07
CA GLY A 177 13.05 -12.02 -5.31
C GLY A 177 13.88 -13.16 -5.91
N ALA A 178 15.20 -12.99 -6.05
CA ALA A 178 16.06 -13.99 -6.68
C ALA A 178 15.92 -15.38 -6.02
N GLY A 179 15.76 -16.42 -6.85
CA GLY A 179 15.60 -17.80 -6.39
C GLY A 179 14.19 -18.19 -5.95
N ARG A 180 13.21 -17.27 -5.99
CA ARG A 180 11.81 -17.58 -5.69
C ARG A 180 11.03 -17.93 -6.96
N SER A 181 10.35 -19.07 -6.95
CA SER A 181 9.50 -19.52 -8.07
C SER A 181 8.13 -18.83 -8.14
N ASP A 182 7.70 -18.18 -7.06
CA ASP A 182 6.45 -17.44 -6.96
C ASP A 182 6.63 -15.92 -7.17
N PHE A 183 7.83 -15.49 -7.55
CA PHE A 183 8.16 -14.08 -7.71
C PHE A 183 8.26 -13.70 -9.19
N SER A 184 7.77 -12.52 -9.54
CA SER A 184 7.90 -11.95 -10.88
C SER A 184 7.96 -10.42 -10.83
N ILE A 185 8.57 -9.83 -11.85
CA ILE A 185 8.66 -8.38 -12.06
C ILE A 185 8.10 -8.06 -13.43
N GLU A 186 7.29 -7.01 -13.49
CA GLU A 186 6.72 -6.47 -14.71
C GLU A 186 6.97 -4.95 -14.76
N ARG A 187 7.21 -4.43 -15.96
CA ARG A 187 7.19 -3.00 -16.25
C ARG A 187 6.02 -2.71 -17.16
N ILE A 188 5.13 -1.83 -16.72
CA ILE A 188 3.95 -1.40 -17.47
C ILE A 188 4.36 -0.20 -18.30
N ASN A 189 4.35 -0.36 -19.62
CA ASN A 189 4.62 0.74 -20.54
C ASN A 189 3.41 1.65 -20.65
N HIS A 190 3.66 2.95 -20.70
CA HIS A 190 2.65 3.99 -20.88
C HIS A 190 2.95 4.80 -22.15
N ALA A 191 2.16 5.84 -22.41
CA ALA A 191 2.37 6.75 -23.54
C ALA A 191 3.56 7.74 -23.34
N TRP A 192 4.40 7.50 -22.33
CA TRP A 192 5.54 8.33 -21.94
C TRP A 192 6.76 7.46 -21.58
N ALA A 193 7.89 8.08 -21.26
CA ALA A 193 9.18 7.38 -21.14
C ALA A 193 9.29 6.46 -19.90
N GLN A 194 8.77 6.90 -18.76
CA GLN A 194 8.83 6.16 -17.51
C GLN A 194 7.75 5.05 -17.42
N ASP A 195 8.18 3.82 -17.19
CA ASP A 195 7.29 2.70 -16.88
C ASP A 195 6.83 2.73 -15.42
N SER A 196 5.63 2.22 -15.14
CA SER A 196 5.31 1.75 -13.78
C SER A 196 5.94 0.37 -13.55
N VAL A 197 6.38 0.06 -12.33
CA VAL A 197 7.00 -1.24 -11.99
C VAL A 197 6.10 -2.02 -11.03
N ILE A 198 5.89 -3.31 -11.30
CA ILE A 198 5.11 -4.19 -10.43
C ILE A 198 5.94 -5.42 -10.07
N ALA A 199 6.25 -5.59 -8.78
CA ALA A 199 6.72 -6.86 -8.24
C ALA A 199 5.53 -7.68 -7.73
N THR A 200 5.47 -8.97 -8.06
CA THR A 200 4.41 -9.86 -7.61
C THR A 200 4.99 -11.03 -6.83
N ILE A 201 4.51 -11.24 -5.60
CA ILE A 201 4.61 -12.53 -4.89
C ILE A 201 3.27 -13.24 -5.04
N ARG A 202 3.23 -14.30 -5.86
CA ARG A 202 2.00 -15.03 -6.18
C ARG A 202 1.48 -15.78 -4.95
N GLY A 203 0.18 -15.66 -4.68
CA GLY A 203 -0.50 -16.38 -3.60
C GLY A 203 -0.54 -17.89 -3.84
N ALA A 204 -0.34 -18.66 -2.78
CA ALA A 204 -0.33 -20.13 -2.84
C ALA A 204 -1.72 -20.77 -2.80
N VAL A 205 -2.74 -20.06 -2.30
CA VAL A 205 -4.09 -20.61 -2.07
C VAL A 205 -5.14 -19.86 -2.89
N HIS A 206 -5.07 -18.52 -2.89
CA HIS A 206 -5.98 -17.61 -3.57
C HIS A 206 -5.16 -16.68 -4.49
N PRO A 207 -4.55 -17.20 -5.58
CA PRO A 207 -3.68 -16.40 -6.43
C PRO A 207 -4.38 -15.23 -7.14
N ASP A 208 -5.72 -15.28 -7.25
CA ASP A 208 -6.52 -14.25 -7.93
C ASP A 208 -7.06 -13.18 -6.96
N GLU A 209 -6.86 -13.37 -5.65
CA GLU A 209 -7.12 -12.38 -4.60
C GLU A 209 -5.85 -11.54 -4.38
N ILE A 210 -5.95 -10.22 -4.50
CA ILE A 210 -4.80 -9.32 -4.63
C ILE A 210 -4.74 -8.31 -3.48
N VAL A 211 -3.58 -8.20 -2.87
CA VAL A 211 -3.21 -7.13 -1.94
C VAL A 211 -2.20 -6.23 -2.63
N VAL A 212 -2.42 -4.92 -2.63
CA VAL A 212 -1.55 -3.94 -3.27
C VAL A 212 -0.87 -3.07 -2.22
N ILE A 213 0.42 -2.84 -2.39
CA ILE A 213 1.21 -1.85 -1.63
C ILE A 213 1.99 -1.04 -2.66
N GLY A 214 1.89 0.28 -2.64
CA GLY A 214 2.57 1.09 -3.65
C GLY A 214 2.88 2.52 -3.24
N GLY A 215 3.60 3.19 -4.13
CA GLY A 215 3.93 4.62 -4.11
C GLY A 215 4.34 5.03 -5.51
N HIS A 216 4.42 6.33 -5.81
CA HIS A 216 4.85 6.79 -7.13
C HIS A 216 6.36 6.98 -7.22
N LEU A 217 6.86 6.86 -8.43
CA LEU A 217 8.28 6.80 -8.75
C LEU A 217 8.80 8.11 -9.34
N ASP A 218 7.93 8.89 -9.98
CA ASP A 218 8.31 10.18 -10.53
C ASP A 218 8.67 11.21 -9.45
N SER A 219 9.19 12.33 -9.92
CA SER A 219 9.35 13.56 -9.19
C SER A 219 9.21 14.71 -10.16
N ILE A 220 8.89 15.87 -9.62
CA ILE A 220 8.63 17.07 -10.42
C ILE A 220 9.22 18.30 -9.74
N ASN A 221 9.51 19.33 -10.54
CA ASN A 221 9.86 20.67 -10.07
C ASN A 221 9.37 21.64 -11.14
N GLY A 222 8.07 21.98 -11.05
CA GLY A 222 7.31 22.55 -12.16
C GLY A 222 7.20 21.58 -13.36
N GLY A 223 6.69 22.03 -14.50
CA GLY A 223 6.56 21.18 -15.68
C GLY A 223 7.80 21.16 -16.58
N ASP A 224 8.82 20.35 -16.29
CA ASP A 224 9.92 19.98 -17.22
C ASP A 224 10.88 18.93 -16.59
N THR A 225 12.04 18.68 -17.22
CA THR A 225 13.15 17.87 -16.70
C THR A 225 14.08 18.63 -15.73
N ASN A 226 13.54 19.56 -14.95
CA ASN A 226 14.30 20.31 -13.94
C ASN A 226 14.84 19.38 -12.85
N ASP A 227 15.88 19.83 -12.13
CA ASP A 227 16.39 19.11 -10.97
C ASP A 227 15.28 19.01 -9.91
N ALA A 228 14.90 17.78 -9.60
CA ALA A 228 13.78 17.41 -8.74
C ALA A 228 14.18 16.15 -7.96
N PRO A 229 15.08 16.30 -6.97
CA PRO A 229 15.67 15.13 -6.32
C PRO A 229 14.62 14.25 -5.64
N GLY A 230 13.48 14.84 -5.24
CA GLY A 230 12.26 14.12 -4.88
C GLY A 230 12.52 13.09 -3.79
N ALA A 231 13.36 13.45 -2.81
CA ALA A 231 13.82 12.50 -1.83
C ALA A 231 12.66 12.06 -0.92
N ASP A 232 11.79 12.98 -0.54
CA ASP A 232 10.65 12.69 0.32
C ASP A 232 9.45 12.34 -0.55
N ASP A 233 9.30 13.11 -1.63
CA ASP A 233 8.25 13.00 -2.65
C ASP A 233 8.81 12.48 -3.99
N ASN A 234 8.76 11.17 -4.27
CA ASN A 234 8.37 10.09 -3.37
C ASN A 234 9.39 8.94 -3.32
N ALA A 235 10.68 9.28 -3.36
CA ALA A 235 11.72 8.28 -3.14
C ALA A 235 11.59 7.60 -1.76
N SER A 236 11.08 8.32 -0.75
CA SER A 236 10.82 7.79 0.59
C SER A 236 9.78 6.66 0.59
N GLY A 237 8.63 6.84 -0.08
CA GLY A 237 7.59 5.83 -0.21
C GLY A 237 8.07 4.63 -1.03
N ILE A 238 8.77 4.84 -2.14
CA ILE A 238 9.38 3.74 -2.90
C ILE A 238 10.39 2.96 -2.07
N ALA A 239 11.17 3.63 -1.22
CA ALA A 239 12.09 2.95 -0.30
C ALA A 239 11.35 2.12 0.76
N VAL A 240 10.23 2.62 1.30
CA VAL A 240 9.35 1.85 2.20
C VAL A 240 8.77 0.63 1.50
N VAL A 241 8.20 0.77 0.30
CA VAL A 241 7.65 -0.34 -0.50
C VAL A 241 8.73 -1.39 -0.78
N SER A 242 9.92 -0.94 -1.17
CA SER A 242 11.09 -1.79 -1.42
C SER A 242 11.51 -2.58 -0.19
N GLU A 243 11.51 -1.94 0.98
CA GLU A 243 11.87 -2.56 2.24
C GLU A 243 10.83 -3.59 2.71
N VAL A 244 9.53 -3.31 2.55
CA VAL A 244 8.47 -4.29 2.82
C VAL A 244 8.66 -5.53 1.94
N LEU A 245 8.88 -5.35 0.64
CA LEU A 245 9.17 -6.45 -0.27
C LEU A 245 10.39 -7.26 0.20
N LYS A 246 11.50 -6.57 0.52
CA LYS A 246 12.75 -7.21 0.95
C LYS A 246 12.58 -8.03 2.22
N VAL A 247 11.87 -7.49 3.21
CA VAL A 247 11.60 -8.19 4.47
C VAL A 247 10.81 -9.47 4.22
N LEU A 248 9.77 -9.40 3.38
CA LEU A 248 8.94 -10.57 3.07
C LEU A 248 9.71 -11.64 2.29
N THR A 249 10.63 -11.25 1.40
CA THR A 249 11.47 -12.22 0.70
C THR A 249 12.53 -12.82 1.63
N ASP A 250 13.12 -12.05 2.54
CA ASP A 250 14.13 -12.51 3.51
C ASP A 250 13.59 -13.54 4.50
N ILE A 251 12.36 -13.34 4.99
CA ILE A 251 11.72 -14.33 5.87
C ILE A 251 11.09 -15.50 5.10
N ASN A 252 11.28 -15.56 3.78
CA ASN A 252 10.69 -16.55 2.88
C ASN A 252 9.16 -16.66 3.03
N PHE A 253 8.49 -15.51 3.20
CA PHE A 253 7.04 -15.45 3.38
C PHE A 253 6.32 -16.05 2.16
N ARG A 254 5.36 -16.95 2.38
CA ARG A 254 4.52 -17.56 1.34
C ARG A 254 3.08 -17.13 1.57
N PRO A 255 2.57 -16.13 0.85
CA PRO A 255 1.23 -15.62 1.13
C PRO A 255 0.14 -16.56 0.60
N LYS A 256 -1.05 -16.56 1.23
CA LYS A 256 -2.22 -17.24 0.66
C LYS A 256 -2.77 -16.45 -0.53
N ARG A 257 -2.82 -15.12 -0.43
CA ARG A 257 -3.22 -14.19 -1.50
C ARG A 257 -2.02 -13.66 -2.29
N THR A 258 -2.23 -13.18 -3.50
CA THR A 258 -1.17 -12.51 -4.25
C THR A 258 -0.89 -11.13 -3.65
N ILE A 259 0.39 -10.78 -3.49
CA ILE A 259 0.81 -9.44 -3.10
C ILE A 259 1.50 -8.78 -4.29
N LYS A 260 1.06 -7.56 -4.64
CA LYS A 260 1.66 -6.72 -5.68
C LYS A 260 2.24 -5.46 -5.05
N PHE A 261 3.53 -5.24 -5.29
CA PHE A 261 4.26 -4.03 -4.92
C PHE A 261 4.38 -3.15 -6.15
N MET A 262 3.99 -1.89 -6.06
CA MET A 262 3.88 -1.00 -7.22
C MET A 262 4.69 0.28 -7.05
N ALA A 263 5.45 0.64 -8.09
CA ALA A 263 6.07 1.94 -8.27
C ALA A 263 5.38 2.61 -9.46
N TYR A 264 4.44 3.52 -9.20
CA TYR A 264 3.61 4.14 -10.24
C TYR A 264 4.38 5.21 -10.99
N ALA A 265 4.17 5.33 -12.30
CA ALA A 265 4.69 6.44 -13.09
C ALA A 265 3.69 7.60 -13.15
N ALA A 266 4.19 8.81 -13.33
CA ALA A 266 3.40 9.99 -13.69
C ALA A 266 2.24 10.30 -12.71
N GLU A 267 2.48 10.22 -11.40
CA GLU A 267 1.55 10.68 -10.37
C GLU A 267 1.39 12.19 -10.44
N GLU A 268 2.51 12.90 -10.57
CA GLU A 268 2.62 14.35 -10.38
C GLU A 268 1.88 15.16 -11.46
N VAL A 269 1.60 14.48 -12.57
CA VAL A 269 0.88 15.00 -13.74
C VAL A 269 -0.53 14.43 -13.84
N GLY A 270 -1.12 14.06 -12.71
CA GLY A 270 -2.54 13.74 -12.56
C GLY A 270 -2.87 12.26 -12.44
N LEU A 271 -2.11 11.53 -11.63
CA LEU A 271 -2.34 10.12 -11.26
C LEU A 271 -2.44 9.18 -12.46
N ARG A 272 -1.60 9.40 -13.48
CA ARG A 272 -1.78 8.78 -14.80
C ARG A 272 -1.41 7.29 -14.77
N GLY A 273 -0.25 6.92 -14.23
CA GLY A 273 0.18 5.52 -14.19
C GLY A 273 -0.71 4.66 -13.30
N SER A 274 -1.03 5.14 -12.08
CA SER A 274 -1.99 4.44 -11.21
C SER A 274 -3.40 4.42 -11.78
N GLY A 275 -3.81 5.46 -12.53
CA GLY A 275 -5.08 5.52 -13.25
C GLY A 275 -5.21 4.44 -14.33
N ASP A 276 -4.17 4.27 -15.15
CA ASP A 276 -4.11 3.22 -16.18
C ASP A 276 -4.20 1.83 -15.53
N ILE A 277 -3.40 1.60 -14.47
CA ILE A 277 -3.35 0.31 -13.76
C ILE A 277 -4.70 0.00 -13.09
N ALA A 278 -5.27 0.93 -12.32
CA ALA A 278 -6.54 0.71 -11.63
C ALA A 278 -7.69 0.48 -12.63
N THR A 279 -7.69 1.18 -13.76
CA THR A 279 -8.66 0.96 -14.85
C THR A 279 -8.52 -0.42 -15.47
N ALA A 280 -7.28 -0.89 -15.71
CA ALA A 280 -7.05 -2.25 -16.18
C ALA A 280 -7.52 -3.31 -15.17
N PHE A 281 -7.33 -3.07 -13.87
CA PHE A 281 -7.79 -3.97 -12.82
C PHE A 281 -9.32 -4.04 -12.74
N GLU A 282 -10.00 -2.91 -12.83
CA GLU A 282 -11.47 -2.82 -12.92
C GLU A 282 -11.99 -3.56 -14.17
N ALA A 283 -11.41 -3.27 -15.35
CA ALA A 283 -11.83 -3.87 -16.61
C ALA A 283 -11.65 -5.40 -16.63
N ASN A 284 -10.63 -5.91 -15.92
CA ASN A 284 -10.38 -7.34 -15.75
C ASN A 284 -11.21 -7.99 -14.63
N ASN A 285 -12.08 -7.23 -13.95
CA ASN A 285 -12.84 -7.69 -12.80
C ASN A 285 -11.94 -8.32 -11.71
N SER A 286 -10.77 -7.72 -11.48
CA SER A 286 -9.77 -8.21 -10.52
C SER A 286 -10.31 -8.13 -9.09
N THR A 287 -10.02 -9.15 -8.28
CA THR A 287 -10.37 -9.14 -6.85
C THR A 287 -9.26 -8.48 -6.04
N VAL A 288 -9.38 -7.17 -5.80
CA VAL A 288 -8.42 -6.41 -4.98
C VAL A 288 -8.96 -6.26 -3.55
N ASN A 289 -8.33 -6.94 -2.61
CA ASN A 289 -8.76 -6.99 -1.21
C ASN A 289 -8.28 -5.78 -0.39
N GLY A 290 -7.28 -5.04 -0.86
CA GLY A 290 -6.80 -3.87 -0.16
C GLY A 290 -5.64 -3.21 -0.88
N VAL A 291 -5.59 -1.89 -0.81
CA VAL A 291 -4.53 -1.07 -1.37
C VAL A 291 -3.95 -0.18 -0.29
N LEU A 292 -2.63 -0.20 -0.12
CA LEU A 292 -1.91 0.68 0.79
C LEU A 292 -0.99 1.60 -0.01
N GLN A 293 -1.23 2.90 0.07
CA GLN A 293 -0.39 3.92 -0.55
C GLN A 293 0.66 4.43 0.45
N PHE A 294 1.89 4.56 0.00
CA PHE A 294 2.97 5.26 0.68
C PHE A 294 3.43 6.41 -0.20
N ASP A 295 3.14 7.61 0.27
CA ASP A 295 3.53 8.85 -0.39
C ASP A 295 3.90 9.88 0.67
N MET A 296 5.16 10.29 0.62
CA MET A 296 5.90 10.99 1.67
C MET A 296 5.91 10.23 3.01
N THR A 297 7.08 9.74 3.39
CA THR A 297 7.29 8.93 4.61
C THR A 297 8.53 9.36 5.39
N GLY A 298 9.26 10.35 4.89
CA GLY A 298 10.60 10.70 5.33
C GLY A 298 10.66 11.87 6.31
N PHE A 299 9.68 12.76 6.32
CA PHE A 299 9.71 13.99 7.11
C PHE A 299 8.78 13.96 8.32
N ALA A 300 9.35 14.17 9.51
CA ALA A 300 8.62 14.16 10.77
C ALA A 300 8.09 15.56 11.14
N GLY A 301 7.16 16.09 10.34
CA GLY A 301 6.68 17.48 10.46
C GLY A 301 5.78 17.80 11.65
N SER A 302 5.13 16.79 12.25
CA SER A 302 4.16 16.99 13.33
C SER A 302 4.46 16.16 14.59
N SER A 303 3.69 16.39 15.65
CA SER A 303 3.89 15.72 16.95
C SER A 303 3.65 14.20 16.97
N LYS A 304 2.84 13.68 16.04
CA LYS A 304 2.55 12.24 15.87
C LYS A 304 3.43 11.66 14.76
N ASN A 305 3.64 10.36 14.79
CA ASN A 305 4.52 9.69 13.83
C ASN A 305 3.86 9.37 12.49
N MET A 306 2.53 9.42 12.42
CA MET A 306 1.78 9.06 11.22
C MET A 306 0.41 9.73 11.25
N TYR A 307 -0.11 10.15 10.11
CA TYR A 307 -1.45 10.71 9.99
C TYR A 307 -2.22 9.95 8.94
N PHE A 308 -3.39 9.45 9.29
CA PHE A 308 -4.25 8.78 8.33
C PHE A 308 -5.08 9.80 7.56
N VAL A 309 -4.95 9.79 6.23
CA VAL A 309 -5.87 10.52 5.36
C VAL A 309 -7.27 9.93 5.50
N THR A 310 -8.28 10.80 5.52
CA THR A 310 -9.69 10.42 5.82
C THR A 310 -10.68 10.78 4.72
N ASP A 311 -10.29 11.65 3.79
CA ASP A 311 -11.02 11.96 2.57
C ASP A 311 -10.51 11.12 1.40
N PHE A 312 -11.40 10.76 0.46
CA PHE A 312 -11.09 9.99 -0.74
C PHE A 312 -10.36 8.65 -0.50
N VAL A 313 -10.61 8.03 0.66
CA VAL A 313 -10.14 6.69 1.04
C VAL A 313 -11.31 5.81 1.46
N ASN A 314 -11.06 4.49 1.56
CA ASN A 314 -11.99 3.58 2.20
C ASN A 314 -11.83 3.63 3.74
N PRO A 315 -12.87 3.98 4.51
CA PRO A 315 -12.76 4.11 5.96
C PRO A 315 -12.48 2.77 6.67
N ASN A 316 -12.95 1.65 6.12
CA ASN A 316 -12.65 0.32 6.65
C ASN A 316 -11.17 -0.05 6.46
N ALA A 317 -10.56 0.39 5.35
CA ALA A 317 -9.14 0.23 5.10
C ALA A 317 -8.31 1.03 6.12
N THR A 318 -8.65 2.30 6.32
CA THR A 318 -7.99 3.15 7.33
C THR A 318 -8.19 2.60 8.75
N ALA A 319 -9.39 2.12 9.08
CA ALA A 319 -9.66 1.48 10.37
C ALA A 319 -8.83 0.20 10.58
N PHE A 320 -8.62 -0.58 9.52
CA PHE A 320 -7.77 -1.76 9.58
C PHE A 320 -6.31 -1.41 9.91
N LEU A 321 -5.73 -0.36 9.31
CA LEU A 321 -4.38 0.10 9.65
C LEU A 321 -4.27 0.52 11.13
N LYS A 322 -5.28 1.22 11.66
CA LYS A 322 -5.32 1.59 13.10
C LYS A 322 -5.37 0.37 14.00
N ARG A 323 -6.07 -0.69 13.60
CA ARG A 323 -6.09 -1.98 14.32
C ARG A 323 -4.73 -2.66 14.31
N LEU A 324 -4.00 -2.63 13.19
CA LEU A 324 -2.63 -3.16 13.11
C LEU A 324 -1.70 -2.40 14.07
N ILE A 325 -1.77 -1.07 14.10
CA ILE A 325 -1.01 -0.27 15.06
C ILE A 325 -1.37 -0.63 16.50
N ALA A 326 -2.65 -0.77 16.82
CA ALA A 326 -3.08 -1.13 18.18
C ALA A 326 -2.53 -2.50 18.63
N GLU A 327 -2.50 -3.48 17.72
CA GLU A 327 -2.02 -4.83 17.99
C GLU A 327 -0.49 -4.89 18.09
N TYR A 328 0.21 -4.36 17.09
CA TYR A 328 1.65 -4.57 16.93
C TYR A 328 2.50 -3.38 17.39
N ASN A 329 1.98 -2.15 17.38
CA ASN A 329 2.77 -0.94 17.61
C ASN A 329 2.23 -0.04 18.73
N SER A 330 1.45 -0.59 19.66
CA SER A 330 0.87 0.22 20.75
C SER A 330 1.87 0.62 21.84
N SER A 331 3.03 -0.05 21.90
CA SER A 331 4.07 0.23 22.89
C SER A 331 5.46 -0.23 22.45
N GLY A 332 6.48 0.06 23.26
CA GLY A 332 7.84 -0.42 23.04
C GLY A 332 8.65 0.35 22.00
N ALA A 333 9.74 -0.25 21.54
CA ALA A 333 10.74 0.40 20.68
C ALA A 333 10.23 0.79 19.29
N HIS A 334 9.10 0.21 18.86
CA HIS A 334 8.46 0.45 17.57
C HIS A 334 7.06 1.07 17.73
N ALA A 335 6.79 1.73 18.86
CA ALA A 335 5.50 2.38 19.05
C ALA A 335 5.21 3.41 17.94
N ILE A 336 4.00 3.36 17.40
CA ILE A 336 3.51 4.31 16.39
C ILE A 336 2.39 5.12 17.02
N THR A 337 2.62 6.42 17.17
CA THR A 337 1.56 7.38 17.50
C THR A 337 0.97 7.93 16.21
N TRP A 338 -0.35 8.10 16.17
CA TRP A 338 -1.04 8.55 14.96
C TRP A 338 -2.06 9.67 15.21
N GLY A 339 -2.38 10.38 14.14
CA GLY A 339 -3.49 11.34 14.02
C GLY A 339 -4.29 11.11 12.73
N GLU A 340 -5.23 11.99 12.44
CA GLU A 340 -6.01 11.99 11.20
C GLU A 340 -5.80 13.33 10.48
N THR A 341 -5.89 13.31 9.16
CA THR A 341 -5.77 14.51 8.34
C THR A 341 -6.64 14.40 7.08
N GLN A 342 -6.70 15.51 6.33
CA GLN A 342 -7.36 15.58 5.03
C GLN A 342 -6.40 16.23 4.04
N CYS A 343 -6.31 15.67 2.84
CA CYS A 343 -5.38 16.13 1.81
C CYS A 343 -6.09 16.87 0.66
N GLY A 344 -7.41 16.71 0.53
CA GLY A 344 -8.19 17.20 -0.60
C GLY A 344 -8.28 16.20 -1.76
N TYR A 345 -8.93 16.62 -2.84
CA TYR A 345 -9.18 15.75 -3.98
C TYR A 345 -7.90 15.35 -4.70
N ALA A 346 -7.84 14.07 -5.10
CA ALA A 346 -6.79 13.49 -5.94
C ALA A 346 -5.37 13.83 -5.43
N CYS A 347 -5.15 13.58 -4.15
CA CYS A 347 -3.88 13.94 -3.51
C CYS A 347 -2.76 12.94 -3.71
N SER A 348 -3.05 11.68 -4.07
CA SER A 348 -2.06 10.65 -4.43
C SER A 348 -2.75 9.42 -5.07
N ASP A 349 -1.99 8.39 -5.46
CA ASP A 349 -2.46 7.24 -6.25
C ASP A 349 -3.56 6.40 -5.59
N HIS A 350 -3.74 6.44 -4.26
CA HIS A 350 -4.87 5.77 -3.61
C HIS A 350 -6.21 6.22 -4.20
N ALA A 351 -6.31 7.47 -4.67
CA ALA A 351 -7.51 8.00 -5.30
C ALA A 351 -7.85 7.24 -6.59
N SER A 352 -6.83 6.79 -7.34
CA SER A 352 -7.01 5.94 -8.54
C SER A 352 -7.70 4.62 -8.22
N TRP A 353 -7.37 4.02 -7.08
CA TRP A 353 -7.99 2.77 -6.63
C TRP A 353 -9.37 3.00 -6.04
N THR A 354 -9.52 4.02 -5.18
CA THR A 354 -10.79 4.40 -4.57
C THR A 354 -11.85 4.67 -5.62
N ARG A 355 -11.56 5.48 -6.65
CA ARG A 355 -12.55 5.80 -7.71
C ARG A 355 -13.02 4.58 -8.51
N LYS A 356 -12.27 3.47 -8.48
CA LYS A 356 -12.64 2.19 -9.10
C LYS A 356 -13.32 1.22 -8.13
N GLY A 357 -13.66 1.69 -6.93
CA GLY A 357 -14.34 0.90 -5.89
C GLY A 357 -13.40 -0.02 -5.11
N PHE A 358 -12.08 0.04 -5.32
CA PHE A 358 -11.12 -0.76 -4.58
C PHE A 358 -10.80 -0.12 -3.22
N PRO A 359 -10.73 -0.90 -2.12
CA PRO A 359 -10.56 -0.35 -0.79
C PRO A 359 -9.11 0.09 -0.55
N SER A 360 -8.84 1.40 -0.63
CA SER A 360 -7.51 1.97 -0.40
C SER A 360 -7.41 2.75 0.90
N ALA A 361 -6.22 2.75 1.50
CA ALA A 361 -5.85 3.59 2.64
C ALA A 361 -4.52 4.30 2.38
N PHE A 362 -4.35 5.44 3.04
CA PHE A 362 -3.18 6.31 2.85
C PHE A 362 -2.69 6.85 4.21
N PRO A 363 -1.70 6.20 4.85
CA PRO A 363 -0.92 6.79 5.92
C PRO A 363 0.09 7.81 5.36
N PHE A 364 0.14 8.98 5.99
CA PHE A 364 0.97 10.11 5.62
C PHE A 364 1.92 10.50 6.77
N GLU A 365 3.01 11.18 6.45
CA GLU A 365 4.10 11.48 7.38
C GLU A 365 3.79 12.48 8.50
N SER A 366 2.81 13.37 8.29
CA SER A 366 2.53 14.52 9.14
C SER A 366 1.06 14.97 9.01
N ALA A 367 0.62 15.93 9.82
CA ALA A 367 -0.63 16.62 9.52
C ALA A 367 -0.45 17.39 8.21
N PHE A 368 -1.47 17.47 7.35
CA PHE A 368 -1.35 18.16 6.07
C PHE A 368 -1.00 19.66 6.17
N ALA A 369 -1.19 20.27 7.33
CA ALA A 369 -0.72 21.64 7.59
C ALA A 369 0.81 21.75 7.78
N ASP A 370 1.49 20.63 8.07
CA ASP A 370 2.89 20.59 8.52
C ASP A 370 3.79 19.73 7.63
N TYR A 371 3.31 19.29 6.46
CA TYR A 371 4.09 18.47 5.53
C TYR A 371 5.36 19.19 5.05
N ASN A 372 6.30 18.40 4.55
CA ASN A 372 7.57 18.90 4.03
C ASN A 372 7.39 20.01 2.97
N ARG A 373 7.80 21.24 3.30
CA ARG A 373 7.61 22.41 2.42
C ARG A 373 8.64 22.54 1.30
N THR A 374 9.57 21.59 1.19
CA THR A 374 10.56 21.58 0.11
C THR A 374 10.23 20.62 -1.02
N ILE A 375 9.13 19.85 -0.92
CA ILE A 375 8.67 18.99 -2.03
C ILE A 375 8.48 19.81 -3.31
N HIS A 376 8.61 19.14 -4.45
CA HIS A 376 8.47 19.74 -5.79
C HIS A 376 9.50 20.83 -6.08
N SER A 377 10.67 20.75 -5.45
CA SER A 377 11.76 21.71 -5.60
C SER A 377 13.12 20.99 -5.56
N PRO A 378 14.23 21.68 -5.91
CA PRO A 378 15.58 21.13 -5.77
C PRO A 378 15.97 20.85 -4.31
N ASP A 379 15.23 21.42 -3.34
CA ASP A 379 15.50 21.28 -1.91
C ASP A 379 14.77 20.08 -1.29
N ASP A 380 14.03 19.26 -2.05
CA ASP A 380 13.57 17.96 -1.57
C ASP A 380 14.71 16.94 -1.51
N LEU A 381 15.54 17.09 -0.48
CA LEU A 381 16.74 16.31 -0.24
C LEU A 381 16.57 15.43 1.01
N ILE A 382 17.22 14.26 1.00
CA ILE A 382 17.27 13.34 2.14
C ILE A 382 17.84 13.99 3.41
N THR A 383 18.66 15.03 3.25
CA THR A 383 19.20 15.83 4.37
C THR A 383 18.15 16.70 5.05
N ASN A 384 17.04 16.99 4.36
CA ASN A 384 15.91 17.75 4.88
C ASN A 384 14.83 16.85 5.50
N GLN A 385 15.02 15.52 5.45
CA GLN A 385 14.18 14.50 6.09
C GLN A 385 14.77 13.97 7.41
N ASP A 386 14.09 12.99 8.03
CA ASP A 386 14.71 12.08 9.00
C ASP A 386 15.74 11.16 8.30
N SER A 387 16.95 11.68 8.13
CA SER A 387 18.09 10.95 7.56
C SER A 387 18.51 9.71 8.37
N SER A 388 17.99 9.52 9.59
CA SER A 388 18.23 8.29 10.36
C SER A 388 17.38 7.10 9.88
N GLY A 389 16.37 7.34 9.04
CA GLY A 389 15.46 6.31 8.54
C GLY A 389 14.39 5.89 9.56
N ARG A 390 14.31 6.54 10.74
CA ARG A 390 13.45 6.09 11.84
C ARG A 390 11.98 6.42 11.59
N HIS A 391 11.68 7.51 10.91
CA HIS A 391 10.33 7.83 10.47
C HIS A 391 9.86 6.81 9.43
N GLN A 392 10.61 6.62 8.33
CA GLN A 392 10.29 5.64 7.30
C GLN A 392 10.19 4.20 7.85
N GLU A 393 11.00 3.83 8.85
CA GLU A 393 10.92 2.51 9.51
C GLU A 393 9.51 2.20 10.02
N ARG A 394 8.78 3.19 10.55
CA ARG A 394 7.42 3.00 11.07
C ARG A 394 6.43 2.70 9.94
N PHE A 395 6.59 3.36 8.79
CA PHE A 395 5.80 3.09 7.59
C PHE A 395 6.10 1.70 7.04
N ALA A 396 7.37 1.30 6.98
CA ALA A 396 7.76 -0.05 6.59
C ALA A 396 7.20 -1.13 7.52
N LYS A 397 7.17 -0.88 8.84
CA LYS A 397 6.55 -1.79 9.82
C LYS A 397 5.05 -1.95 9.60
N LEU A 398 4.32 -0.84 9.45
CA LEU A 398 2.90 -0.90 9.10
C LEU A 398 2.66 -1.62 7.75
N GLY A 399 3.55 -1.41 6.77
CA GLY A 399 3.49 -2.07 5.47
C GLY A 399 3.65 -3.59 5.55
N VAL A 400 4.61 -4.11 6.35
CA VAL A 400 4.77 -5.56 6.54
C VAL A 400 3.61 -6.17 7.31
N GLU A 401 3.06 -5.47 8.31
CA GLU A 401 1.88 -5.90 9.04
C GLU A 401 0.67 -6.02 8.11
N PHE A 402 0.43 -4.99 7.30
CA PHE A 402 -0.64 -4.97 6.32
C PHE A 402 -0.49 -6.13 5.32
N ALA A 403 0.70 -6.29 4.74
CA ALA A 403 0.99 -7.36 3.78
C ALA A 403 0.69 -8.75 4.37
N ILE A 404 1.21 -9.01 5.57
CA ILE A 404 1.12 -10.32 6.21
C ILE A 404 -0.31 -10.62 6.66
N GLU A 405 -0.98 -9.66 7.31
CA GLU A 405 -2.34 -9.87 7.82
C GLU A 405 -3.38 -9.94 6.71
N MET A 406 -3.23 -9.17 5.63
CA MET A 406 -4.14 -9.27 4.48
C MET A 406 -3.93 -10.56 3.70
N ALA A 407 -2.67 -10.93 3.44
CA ALA A 407 -2.36 -12.04 2.57
C ALA A 407 -2.32 -13.39 3.27
N LYS A 408 -2.12 -13.40 4.60
CA LYS A 408 -1.99 -14.56 5.51
C LYS A 408 -0.87 -15.52 5.11
N ASN A 409 -0.16 -16.11 6.08
CA ASN A 409 0.91 -17.06 5.75
C ASN A 409 0.31 -18.41 5.35
N ALA A 410 0.63 -18.90 4.15
CA ALA A 410 0.23 -20.22 3.67
C ALA A 410 0.94 -21.36 4.42
N ASN A 411 2.12 -21.08 4.97
CA ASN A 411 2.91 -22.02 5.77
C ASN A 411 2.65 -21.89 7.27
N ALA A 412 1.84 -20.93 7.72
CA ALA A 412 1.43 -20.90 9.12
C ALA A 412 0.64 -22.18 9.42
N PRO A 413 0.85 -22.80 10.60
CA PRO A 413 -0.03 -23.84 11.07
C PRO A 413 -1.46 -23.30 10.99
N THR A 414 -2.32 -23.95 10.22
CA THR A 414 -3.74 -23.59 10.19
C THR A 414 -4.20 -23.54 11.64
N PRO A 415 -4.70 -22.40 12.17
CA PRO A 415 -5.44 -22.43 13.42
C PRO A 415 -6.49 -23.52 13.23
N PRO A 416 -6.66 -24.47 14.18
CA PRO A 416 -7.65 -25.50 13.99
C PRO A 416 -8.96 -24.81 13.66
N THR A 417 -9.48 -25.04 12.45
CA THR A 417 -10.83 -24.61 12.09
C THR A 417 -11.71 -24.95 13.27
N ALA A 418 -12.50 -23.99 13.76
CA ALA A 418 -13.29 -24.06 14.99
C ALA A 418 -14.31 -25.23 15.07
N ASN A 419 -14.25 -26.21 14.16
CA ASN A 419 -15.13 -27.37 14.05
C ASN A 419 -14.43 -28.72 13.85
N ARG A 420 -13.15 -28.91 14.25
CA ARG A 420 -12.50 -30.25 14.16
C ARG A 420 -12.22 -30.97 15.47
N TYR A 421 -12.78 -30.52 16.59
CA TYR A 421 -12.77 -31.32 17.82
C TYR A 421 -14.19 -31.70 18.21
N ASN A 422 -14.62 -32.85 17.71
CA ASN A 422 -15.83 -33.53 18.16
C ASN A 422 -15.55 -34.28 19.47
N TYR A 423 -15.00 -33.59 20.47
CA TYR A 423 -14.87 -34.11 21.83
C TYR A 423 -15.27 -33.02 22.83
N THR A 424 -16.46 -33.19 23.38
CA THR A 424 -17.00 -32.48 24.54
C THR A 424 -16.13 -32.72 25.77
N THR A 425 -15.19 -31.82 26.05
CA THR A 425 -15.08 -31.02 27.30
C THR A 425 -13.68 -30.40 27.39
N LEU A 426 -13.58 -29.10 27.11
CA LEU A 426 -12.45 -28.26 27.52
C LEU A 426 -12.77 -27.67 28.91
N ARG A 427 -11.94 -27.92 29.92
CA ARG A 427 -12.03 -27.23 31.22
C ARG A 427 -10.87 -26.26 31.39
N VAL A 428 -11.22 -25.01 31.63
CA VAL A 428 -10.32 -23.91 31.97
C VAL A 428 -9.69 -24.19 33.35
N ILE A 429 -8.35 -24.14 33.46
CA ILE A 429 -7.65 -24.22 34.74
C ILE A 429 -7.47 -22.79 35.26
N GLY A 430 -8.43 -22.33 36.07
CA GLY A 430 -8.33 -21.11 36.86
C GLY A 430 -7.99 -21.44 38.32
N ASN A 431 -7.19 -20.57 38.95
CA ASN A 431 -6.73 -20.66 40.33
C ASN A 431 -7.92 -20.78 41.31
N GLY A 432 -8.30 -22.00 41.72
CA GLY A 432 -9.28 -22.23 42.79
C GLY A 432 -10.25 -23.40 42.59
N SER A 433 -9.90 -24.54 43.20
CA SER A 433 -10.75 -25.67 43.65
C SER A 433 -10.77 -27.01 42.86
N THR A 434 -10.75 -28.07 43.69
CA THR A 434 -10.85 -29.55 43.55
C THR A 434 -10.19 -30.33 42.40
N ARG A 435 -9.84 -29.73 41.25
CA ARG A 435 -9.12 -30.42 40.16
C ARG A 435 -8.12 -29.52 39.40
N GLY A 436 -7.61 -28.46 40.02
CA GLY A 436 -6.62 -27.56 39.40
C GLY A 436 -5.17 -27.94 39.74
N CYS A 437 -4.23 -27.58 38.87
CA CYS A 437 -2.79 -27.65 39.12
C CYS A 437 -2.20 -26.25 39.34
N GLY A 438 -1.13 -26.17 40.13
CA GLY A 438 -0.36 -24.94 40.23
C GLY A 438 0.29 -24.56 38.90
N VAL A 439 0.54 -23.27 38.68
CA VAL A 439 1.30 -22.78 37.52
C VAL A 439 2.67 -23.48 37.54
N ASN A 440 3.08 -24.04 36.39
CA ASN A 440 4.30 -24.84 36.20
C ASN A 440 4.37 -26.19 36.93
N ASP A 441 3.29 -26.71 37.52
CA ASP A 441 3.25 -28.09 38.04
C ASP A 441 3.01 -29.10 36.90
N TRP A 442 4.08 -29.37 36.15
CA TRP A 442 4.09 -30.29 35.01
C TRP A 442 3.66 -31.71 35.38
N SER A 443 3.95 -32.13 36.61
CA SER A 443 3.63 -33.46 37.12
C SER A 443 2.13 -33.62 37.36
N CYS A 444 1.49 -32.62 37.95
CA CYS A 444 0.05 -32.58 38.18
C CYS A 444 -0.71 -32.56 36.85
N MET A 445 -0.30 -31.70 35.92
CA MET A 445 -0.99 -31.54 34.64
C MET A 445 -0.92 -32.82 33.80
N THR A 446 0.24 -33.51 33.79
CA THR A 446 0.39 -34.80 33.10
C THR A 446 -0.49 -35.89 33.72
N ARG A 447 -0.61 -35.94 35.06
CA ARG A 447 -1.51 -36.89 35.74
C ARG A 447 -2.97 -36.64 35.40
N LEU A 448 -3.41 -35.39 35.32
CA LEU A 448 -4.78 -35.06 34.92
C LEU A 448 -5.06 -35.47 33.46
N CYS A 449 -4.13 -35.22 32.52
CA CYS A 449 -4.28 -35.68 31.14
C CYS A 449 -4.47 -37.21 31.05
N LYS A 450 -3.68 -37.99 31.80
CA LYS A 450 -3.78 -39.46 31.81
C LYS A 450 -5.09 -39.94 32.42
N ALA A 451 -5.56 -39.29 33.48
CA ALA A 451 -6.80 -39.65 34.16
C ALA A 451 -8.03 -39.34 33.30
N ASP A 452 -8.09 -38.16 32.67
CA ASP A 452 -9.24 -37.74 31.87
C ASP A 452 -9.34 -38.51 30.55
N LEU A 453 -8.20 -38.82 29.90
CA LEU A 453 -8.16 -39.64 28.69
C LEU A 453 -8.19 -41.16 28.96
N ARG A 454 -8.10 -41.57 30.23
CA ARG A 454 -7.94 -42.97 30.65
C ARG A 454 -6.82 -43.71 29.89
N ASP A 455 -5.73 -42.99 29.64
CA ASP A 455 -4.61 -43.47 28.84
C ASP A 455 -3.29 -43.17 29.57
N THR A 456 -2.54 -44.22 29.90
CA THR A 456 -1.27 -44.11 30.62
C THR A 456 -0.15 -43.49 29.79
N ASN A 457 -0.30 -43.46 28.46
CA ASN A 457 0.63 -42.88 27.49
C ASN A 457 0.23 -41.47 27.04
N ALA A 458 -0.88 -40.92 27.57
CA ALA A 458 -1.24 -39.54 27.32
C ALA A 458 -0.17 -38.59 27.87
N TRP A 459 0.21 -37.61 27.06
CA TRP A 459 1.18 -36.58 27.37
C TRP A 459 0.58 -35.20 27.11
N ARG A 460 1.20 -34.17 27.72
CA ARG A 460 0.79 -32.78 27.57
C ARG A 460 1.70 -32.03 26.60
N GLY A 461 1.11 -31.42 25.58
CA GLY A 461 1.75 -30.40 24.73
C GLY A 461 1.45 -28.98 25.21
N TRP A 462 2.35 -28.04 24.93
CA TRP A 462 2.09 -26.61 25.13
C TRP A 462 1.30 -26.09 23.93
N ALA A 463 0.10 -25.53 24.18
CA ALA A 463 -0.80 -25.07 23.12
C ALA A 463 -0.90 -23.53 23.05
N GLY A 464 -0.12 -22.81 23.86
CA GLY A 464 -0.11 -21.36 23.88
C GLY A 464 -0.70 -20.75 25.14
N CYS A 465 -0.33 -19.49 25.37
CA CYS A 465 -1.02 -18.60 26.30
C CYS A 465 -1.41 -17.33 25.54
N TRP A 466 -2.60 -16.81 25.81
CA TRP A 466 -3.02 -15.50 25.32
C TRP A 466 -3.60 -14.68 26.45
N ARG A 467 -3.77 -13.39 26.19
CA ARG A 467 -4.28 -12.42 27.15
C ARG A 467 -5.77 -12.25 26.94
N GLU A 468 -6.56 -12.51 27.97
CA GLU A 468 -8.00 -12.22 28.00
C GLU A 468 -8.25 -11.16 29.08
N GLY A 469 -8.37 -9.91 28.65
CA GLY A 469 -8.46 -8.75 29.54
C GLY A 469 -7.21 -8.58 30.41
N SER A 470 -7.39 -8.55 31.74
CA SER A 470 -6.29 -8.46 32.71
C SER A 470 -5.67 -9.80 33.09
N LYS A 471 -6.15 -10.92 32.53
CA LYS A 471 -5.71 -12.27 32.88
C LYS A 471 -4.97 -12.92 31.72
N PHE A 472 -3.98 -13.74 32.04
CA PHE A 472 -3.42 -14.71 31.09
C PHE A 472 -4.23 -15.99 31.15
N GLN A 473 -4.70 -16.45 29.99
CA GLN A 473 -5.26 -17.79 29.82
C GLN A 473 -4.27 -18.63 29.04
N CYS A 474 -3.88 -19.75 29.63
CA CYS A 474 -3.02 -20.73 28.99
C CYS A 474 -3.83 -21.98 28.71
N MET A 475 -3.81 -22.43 27.46
CA MET A 475 -4.35 -23.73 27.08
C MET A 475 -3.24 -24.76 27.02
N PHE A 476 -3.61 -25.98 27.37
CA PHE A 476 -2.75 -27.14 27.21
C PHE A 476 -3.54 -28.22 26.48
N GLU A 477 -2.86 -28.91 25.58
CA GLU A 477 -3.43 -30.04 24.87
C GLU A 477 -2.94 -31.34 25.53
N CYS A 478 -3.86 -32.30 25.68
CA CYS A 478 -3.53 -33.67 26.03
C CYS A 478 -3.61 -34.53 24.76
N GLY A 479 -2.57 -35.30 24.45
CA GLY A 479 -2.51 -36.14 23.25
C GLY A 479 -1.75 -37.45 23.46
N LYS A 480 -1.73 -38.32 22.45
CA LYS A 480 -0.87 -39.52 22.39
C LYS A 480 0.49 -39.15 21.78
N VAL A 481 1.61 -39.66 22.31
CA VAL A 481 2.91 -39.55 21.62
C VAL A 481 2.94 -40.67 20.59
N SER A 482 2.72 -40.37 19.32
CA SER A 482 3.20 -41.25 18.25
C SER A 482 4.62 -40.82 17.93
N THR A 483 5.61 -41.65 18.25
CA THR A 483 6.97 -41.49 17.71
C THR A 483 6.87 -41.55 16.19
N PHE A 484 7.08 -40.42 15.52
CA PHE A 484 7.27 -40.40 14.08
C PHE A 484 8.65 -40.99 13.78
N HIS A 485 8.68 -42.05 12.97
CA HIS A 485 9.90 -42.59 12.37
C HIS A 485 10.27 -41.82 11.10
#